data_AF-A0A1H4MZ34-F1
#
_entry.id   AF-A0A1H4MZ34-F1
#
_cell.length_a   1.000
_cell.length_b   1.000
_cell.length_c   1.000
_cell.angle_alpha   90.00
_cell.angle_beta   90.00
_cell.angle_gamma   90.00
#
_symmetry.space_group_name_H-M   'P 1'
#
loop_
_entity.id
_entity.type
_entity.pdbx_description
1 polymer ?
#
loop_
_entity_poly.entity_id
_entity_poly.type
_entity_poly.pdbx_seq_one_letter_code
_entity_poly.pdbx_strand_id
1 'polypeptide(L)'
;MTDHDVLDELVCFDLYAASRAMTQRYRPLLEEWGLTYPQYLVVVLLGGTGQSSIKDLAATMRLDHATLTPLLRRMEDAGLVTRRRDPDDGRSSLVGLTDLGREAHAGADAVQCRIVEDLGLAPDDVRALQLLLRGITASMDHAARADA
;
A
#
# COMPACT_ATOMS: atom_id res chain seq x y z
N MET A 1 -11.20 -16.40 -32.74
CA MET A 1 -10.16 -15.65 -32.01
C MET A 1 -10.46 -14.18 -32.20
N THR A 2 -11.23 -13.64 -31.26
CA THR A 2 -11.47 -12.20 -31.17
C THR A 2 -10.31 -11.62 -30.37
N ASP A 3 -9.89 -10.37 -30.61
CA ASP A 3 -8.76 -9.71 -29.91
C ASP A 3 -8.79 -9.79 -28.37
N HIS A 4 -9.93 -10.13 -27.76
CA HIS A 4 -10.05 -10.37 -26.30
C HIS A 4 -9.34 -11.65 -25.81
N ASP A 5 -9.21 -12.70 -26.65
CA ASP A 5 -8.66 -13.99 -26.21
C ASP A 5 -7.16 -13.92 -25.82
N VAL A 6 -6.41 -12.95 -26.35
CA VAL A 6 -4.95 -12.87 -26.13
C VAL A 6 -4.60 -12.39 -24.73
N LEU A 7 -5.44 -11.54 -24.13
CA LEU A 7 -5.19 -11.00 -22.79
C LEU A 7 -5.73 -11.91 -21.69
N ASP A 8 -6.80 -12.65 -21.97
CA ASP A 8 -7.44 -13.56 -21.01
C ASP A 8 -6.55 -14.77 -20.64
N GLU A 9 -5.52 -15.06 -21.45
CA GLU A 9 -4.51 -16.09 -21.13
C GLU A 9 -3.33 -15.53 -20.29
N LEU A 10 -3.23 -14.22 -20.08
CA LEU A 10 -2.10 -13.57 -19.43
C LEU A 10 -2.39 -13.30 -17.94
N VAL A 11 -1.85 -14.14 -17.07
CA VAL A 11 -1.89 -13.95 -15.60
C VAL A 11 -1.44 -12.53 -15.18
N CYS A 12 -0.45 -11.95 -15.86
CA CYS A 12 0.01 -10.60 -15.56
C CYS A 12 -1.03 -9.51 -15.88
N PHE A 13 -1.87 -9.72 -16.89
CA PHE A 13 -2.96 -8.82 -17.21
C PHE A 13 -4.06 -8.90 -16.14
N ASP A 14 -4.43 -10.11 -15.71
CA ASP A 14 -5.39 -10.29 -14.61
C ASP A 14 -4.92 -9.61 -13.32
N LEU A 15 -3.65 -9.75 -12.97
CA LEU A 15 -3.06 -9.07 -11.81
C LEU A 15 -3.12 -7.55 -11.94
N TYR A 16 -2.79 -7.02 -13.13
CA TYR A 16 -2.88 -5.59 -13.40
C TYR A 16 -4.31 -5.07 -13.31
N ALA A 17 -5.27 -5.77 -13.94
CA ALA A 17 -6.68 -5.40 -13.94
C ALA A 17 -7.27 -5.46 -12.53
N ALA A 18 -7.00 -6.53 -11.77
CA ALA A 18 -7.44 -6.70 -10.39
C ALA A 18 -6.85 -5.61 -9.47
N SER A 19 -5.55 -5.33 -9.57
CA SER A 19 -4.89 -4.27 -8.80
C SER A 19 -5.50 -2.89 -9.07
N ARG A 20 -5.77 -2.60 -10.35
CA ARG A 20 -6.42 -1.36 -10.77
C ARG A 20 -7.85 -1.26 -10.23
N ALA A 21 -8.66 -2.31 -10.35
CA ALA A 21 -10.03 -2.34 -9.83
C ALA A 21 -10.06 -2.15 -8.30
N MET A 22 -9.18 -2.85 -7.59
CA MET A 22 -9.02 -2.70 -6.14
C MET A 22 -8.67 -1.25 -5.76
N THR A 23 -7.66 -0.67 -6.41
CA THR A 23 -7.25 0.72 -6.15
C THR A 23 -8.36 1.73 -6.46
N GLN A 24 -9.16 1.50 -7.51
CA GLN A 24 -10.32 2.33 -7.81
C GLN A 24 -11.39 2.23 -6.72
N ARG A 25 -11.61 1.04 -6.15
CA ARG A 25 -12.58 0.84 -5.09
C ARG A 25 -12.21 1.56 -3.80
N TYR A 26 -10.92 1.63 -3.47
CA TYR A 26 -10.41 2.40 -2.34
C TYR A 26 -10.67 3.90 -2.47
N ARG A 27 -10.64 4.48 -3.68
CA ARG A 27 -10.74 5.93 -3.88
C ARG A 27 -11.93 6.58 -3.15
N PRO A 28 -13.20 6.20 -3.37
CA PRO A 28 -14.32 6.81 -2.67
C PRO A 28 -14.34 6.54 -1.16
N LEU A 29 -13.68 5.46 -0.69
CA LEU A 29 -13.58 5.16 0.75
C LEU A 29 -12.57 6.03 1.47
N LEU A 30 -11.62 6.59 0.72
CA LEU A 30 -10.51 7.38 1.24
C LEU A 30 -10.69 8.89 1.01
N GLU A 31 -11.76 9.27 0.30
CA GLU A 31 -12.08 10.67 -0.03
C GLU A 31 -12.27 11.53 1.22
N GLU A 32 -12.83 10.98 2.30
CA GLU A 32 -13.05 11.69 3.58
C GLU A 32 -11.75 12.29 4.15
N TRP A 33 -10.64 11.57 4.03
CA TRP A 33 -9.32 12.00 4.52
C TRP A 33 -8.41 12.54 3.40
N GLY A 34 -8.92 12.68 2.18
CA GLY A 34 -8.13 13.09 1.02
C GLY A 34 -6.97 12.14 0.69
N LEU A 35 -7.10 10.85 1.03
CA LEU A 35 -6.03 9.87 0.90
C LEU A 35 -6.05 9.17 -0.47
N THR A 36 -4.86 8.91 -1.00
CA THR A 36 -4.65 7.91 -2.05
C THR A 36 -4.34 6.54 -1.44
N TYR A 37 -4.49 5.45 -2.21
CA TYR A 37 -4.19 4.10 -1.70
C TYR A 37 -2.77 3.96 -1.13
N PRO A 38 -1.69 4.46 -1.77
CA PRO A 38 -0.35 4.41 -1.16
C PRO A 38 -0.22 5.23 0.13
N GLN A 39 -0.91 6.37 0.25
CA GLN A 39 -0.90 7.17 1.48
C GLN A 39 -1.69 6.49 2.61
N TYR A 40 -2.81 5.84 2.27
CA TYR A 40 -3.56 5.00 3.19
C TYR A 40 -2.69 3.87 3.77
N LEU A 41 -1.87 3.20 2.95
CA LEU A 41 -0.94 2.18 3.44
C LEU A 41 0.07 2.75 4.44
N VAL A 42 0.58 3.97 4.23
CA VAL A 42 1.43 4.65 5.23
C VAL A 42 0.67 4.87 6.54
N VAL A 43 -0.60 5.30 6.48
CA VAL A 43 -1.43 5.51 7.67
C VAL A 43 -1.62 4.22 8.46
N VAL A 44 -1.98 3.12 7.79
CA VAL A 44 -2.13 1.79 8.41
C VAL A 44 -0.83 1.32 9.07
N LEU A 45 0.30 1.45 8.37
CA LEU A 45 1.60 1.04 8.89
C LEU A 45 2.02 1.86 10.12
N LEU A 46 1.84 3.18 10.08
CA LEU A 46 2.20 4.06 11.18
C LEU A 46 1.25 3.92 12.37
N GLY A 47 -0.02 3.60 12.16
CA GLY A 47 -0.95 3.38 13.26
C GLY A 47 -0.64 2.11 14.07
N GLY A 48 -0.09 1.07 13.43
CA GLY A 48 0.39 -0.13 14.12
C GLY A 48 1.76 0.01 14.79
N THR A 49 2.67 0.82 14.20
CA THR A 49 4.07 0.96 14.67
C THR A 49 4.32 2.23 15.50
N GLY A 50 3.40 3.19 15.49
CA GLY A 50 3.54 4.52 16.08
C GLY A 50 4.41 5.46 15.25
N GLN A 51 5.69 5.11 15.09
CA GLN A 51 6.64 5.83 14.24
C GLN A 51 7.51 4.84 13.45
N SER A 52 7.96 5.25 12.27
CA SER A 52 8.83 4.44 11.42
C SER A 52 9.82 5.31 10.65
N SER A 53 11.02 4.78 10.39
CA SER A 53 11.99 5.46 9.53
C SER A 53 11.52 5.43 8.07
N ILE A 54 11.94 6.41 7.26
CA ILE A 54 11.63 6.38 5.81
C ILE A 54 12.18 5.10 5.15
N LYS A 55 13.32 4.60 5.64
CA LYS A 55 13.94 3.36 5.14
C LYS A 55 13.05 2.14 5.41
N ASP A 56 12.51 2.03 6.61
CA ASP A 56 11.67 0.90 6.99
C ASP A 56 10.31 0.97 6.29
N LEU A 57 9.75 2.16 6.12
CA LEU A 57 8.55 2.38 5.30
C LEU A 57 8.80 1.96 3.84
N ALA A 58 9.93 2.38 3.25
CA ALA A 58 10.31 2.03 1.88
C ALA A 58 10.43 0.51 1.70
N ALA A 59 11.15 -0.15 2.62
CA ALA A 59 11.29 -1.60 2.62
C ALA A 59 9.94 -2.33 2.78
N THR A 60 9.12 -1.90 3.74
CA THR A 60 7.82 -2.54 4.03
C THR A 60 6.83 -2.36 2.88
N MET A 61 6.77 -1.17 2.30
CA MET A 61 5.90 -0.85 1.16
C MET A 61 6.46 -1.35 -0.17
N ARG A 62 7.70 -1.87 -0.20
CA ARG A 62 8.41 -2.28 -1.41
C ARG A 62 8.49 -1.14 -2.45
N LEU A 63 8.78 0.07 -1.96
CA LEU A 63 8.93 1.27 -2.77
C LEU A 63 10.33 1.83 -2.63
N ASP A 64 10.86 2.40 -3.71
CA ASP A 64 12.10 3.15 -3.64
C ASP A 64 11.94 4.47 -2.86
N HIS A 65 13.03 4.92 -2.25
CA HIS A 65 13.10 6.21 -1.56
C HIS A 65 12.69 7.38 -2.46
N ALA A 66 12.99 7.31 -3.76
CA ALA A 66 12.62 8.33 -4.74
C ALA A 66 11.10 8.47 -4.91
N THR A 67 10.35 7.38 -4.70
CA THR A 67 8.88 7.37 -4.74
C THR A 67 8.28 7.76 -3.39
N LEU A 68 8.85 7.25 -2.30
CA LEU A 68 8.30 7.45 -0.96
C LEU A 68 8.51 8.88 -0.45
N THR A 69 9.66 9.50 -0.70
CA THR A 69 9.97 10.85 -0.21
C THR A 69 8.95 11.92 -0.65
N PRO A 70 8.60 12.07 -1.95
CA PRO A 70 7.58 13.02 -2.38
C PRO A 70 6.16 12.64 -1.94
N LEU A 71 5.89 11.36 -1.71
CA LEU A 71 4.62 10.92 -1.11
C LEU A 71 4.50 11.41 0.33
N LEU A 72 5.52 11.17 1.16
CA LEU A 72 5.54 11.58 2.57
C LEU A 72 5.53 13.09 2.73
N ARG A 73 6.23 13.82 1.85
CA ARG A 73 6.15 15.29 1.82
C ARG A 73 4.72 15.78 1.59
N ARG A 74 4.00 15.20 0.62
CA ARG A 74 2.59 15.56 0.38
C ARG A 74 1.69 15.23 1.57
N MET A 75 1.94 14.12 2.27
CA MET A 75 1.20 13.79 3.50
C MET A 75 1.50 14.75 4.64
N GLU A 76 2.75 15.20 4.76
CA GLU A 76 3.17 16.22 5.74
C GLU A 76 2.53 17.57 5.42
N ASP A 77 2.56 18.01 4.16
CA ASP A 77 1.91 19.23 3.68
C ASP A 77 0.38 19.19 3.91
N ALA A 78 -0.23 17.99 3.82
CA ALA A 78 -1.64 17.76 4.12
C ALA A 78 -1.95 17.59 5.63
N GLY A 79 -0.94 17.67 6.50
CA GLY A 79 -1.12 17.57 7.95
C GLY A 79 -1.46 16.17 8.47
N LEU A 80 -1.22 15.11 7.69
CA LEU A 80 -1.48 13.70 8.07
C LEU A 80 -0.32 13.05 8.84
N VAL A 81 0.90 13.50 8.56
CA VAL A 81 2.12 12.98 9.19
C VAL A 81 3.03 14.10 9.64
N THR A 82 3.90 13.79 10.59
CA THR A 82 5.04 14.62 10.99
C THR A 82 6.33 13.91 10.58
N ARG A 83 7.34 14.69 10.21
CA ARG A 83 8.70 14.18 9.98
C ARG A 83 9.68 14.90 10.89
N ARG A 84 10.54 14.12 11.54
CA ARG A 84 11.62 14.65 12.39
C ARG A 84 12.91 13.91 12.10
N ARG A 85 14.05 14.56 12.32
CA ARG A 85 15.33 13.85 12.30
C ARG A 85 15.33 12.78 13.37
N ASP A 86 15.85 11.63 12.99
CA ASP A 86 16.09 10.54 13.91
C ASP A 86 17.26 10.90 14.84
N PRO A 87 17.07 10.90 16.17
CA PRO A 87 18.13 11.24 17.12
C PRO A 87 19.23 10.18 17.20
N ASP A 88 18.94 8.92 16.84
CA ASP A 88 19.87 7.80 16.94
C ASP A 88 20.66 7.61 15.63
N ASP A 89 20.03 7.95 14.49
CA ASP A 89 20.66 8.02 13.18
C ASP A 89 20.39 9.40 12.55
N GLY A 90 21.26 10.38 12.81
CA GLY A 90 21.10 11.77 12.35
C GLY A 90 20.99 11.98 10.83
N ARG A 91 21.11 10.91 10.02
CA ARG A 91 20.88 10.91 8.56
C ARG A 91 19.48 10.43 8.17
N SER A 92 18.78 9.77 9.10
CA SER A 92 17.45 9.19 8.97
C SER A 92 16.37 10.18 9.43
N SER A 93 15.15 10.02 8.91
CA SER A 93 13.97 10.77 9.38
C SER A 93 12.92 9.79 9.86
N LEU A 94 12.41 10.04 11.06
CA LEU A 94 11.25 9.34 11.62
C LEU A 94 9.97 10.02 11.16
N VAL A 95 9.00 9.19 10.77
CA VAL A 95 7.66 9.59 10.36
C VAL A 95 6.68 9.09 11.41
N GLY A 96 5.70 9.92 11.78
CA GLY A 96 4.62 9.53 12.68
C GLY A 96 3.31 10.23 12.32
N LEU A 97 2.18 9.68 12.75
CA LEU A 97 0.86 10.28 12.52
C LEU A 97 0.66 11.55 13.36
N THR A 98 0.01 12.54 12.75
CA THR A 98 -0.63 13.66 13.48
C THR A 98 -1.96 13.21 14.09
N ASP A 99 -2.70 14.12 14.72
CA ASP A 99 -4.09 13.84 15.12
C ASP A 99 -4.98 13.52 13.91
N LEU A 100 -4.88 14.29 12.83
CA LEU A 100 -5.59 14.01 11.58
C LEU A 100 -5.20 12.65 10.99
N GLY A 101 -3.92 12.28 11.03
CA GLY A 101 -3.47 10.96 10.62
C GLY A 101 -4.02 9.83 11.48
N ARG A 102 -4.18 10.06 12.80
CA ARG A 102 -4.80 9.11 13.72
C ARG A 102 -6.31 8.97 13.49
N GLU A 103 -7.01 10.06 13.18
CA GLU A 103 -8.42 10.03 12.77
C GLU A 103 -8.59 9.19 11.50
N ALA A 104 -7.74 9.41 10.50
CA ALA A 104 -7.73 8.59 9.28
C ALA A 104 -7.43 7.11 9.56
N HIS A 105 -6.51 6.83 10.50
CA HIS A 105 -6.23 5.47 10.92
C HIS A 105 -7.43 4.81 11.63
N ALA A 106 -8.15 5.55 12.48
CA ALA A 106 -9.33 5.04 13.16
C ALA A 106 -10.44 4.61 12.17
N GLY A 107 -10.51 5.24 11.00
CA GLY A 107 -11.41 4.84 9.92
C GLY A 107 -10.92 3.65 9.08
N ALA A 108 -9.66 3.22 9.23
CA ALA A 108 -9.06 2.18 8.38
C ALA A 108 -9.76 0.81 8.52
N ASP A 109 -10.20 0.44 9.72
CA ASP A 109 -10.91 -0.82 9.96
C ASP A 109 -12.22 -0.88 9.16
N ALA A 110 -12.98 0.21 9.14
CA ALA A 110 -14.20 0.31 8.35
C ALA A 110 -13.91 0.20 6.85
N VAL A 111 -12.85 0.84 6.37
CA VAL A 111 -12.40 0.71 4.97
C VAL A 111 -12.06 -0.75 4.64
N GLN A 112 -11.31 -1.43 5.51
CA GLN A 112 -10.95 -2.84 5.31
C GLN A 112 -12.18 -3.76 5.31
N CYS A 113 -13.14 -3.58 6.22
CA CYS A 113 -14.37 -4.34 6.24
C CYS A 113 -15.13 -4.21 4.91
N ARG A 114 -15.30 -2.98 4.40
CA ARG A 114 -15.97 -2.74 3.11
C ARG A 114 -15.26 -3.41 1.95
N ILE A 115 -13.93 -3.34 1.92
CA ILE A 115 -13.14 -3.99 0.87
C ILE A 115 -13.29 -5.52 0.92
N VAL A 116 -13.28 -6.12 2.11
CA VAL A 116 -13.47 -7.57 2.27
C VAL A 116 -14.88 -7.99 1.83
N GLU A 117 -15.91 -7.21 2.16
CA GLU A 117 -17.27 -7.43 1.68
C GLU A 117 -17.34 -7.37 0.14
N ASP A 118 -16.70 -6.39 -0.48
CA ASP A 118 -16.72 -6.17 -1.93
C ASP A 118 -15.90 -7.20 -2.73
N LEU A 119 -14.95 -7.90 -2.09
CA LEU A 119 -14.20 -8.97 -2.74
C LEU A 119 -15.12 -10.12 -3.16
N GLY A 120 -16.23 -10.36 -2.44
CA GLY A 120 -17.17 -11.43 -2.76
C GLY A 120 -16.57 -12.84 -2.70
N LEU A 121 -15.44 -13.01 -2.00
CA LEU A 121 -14.72 -14.27 -1.87
C LEU A 121 -14.97 -14.90 -0.49
N ALA A 122 -14.95 -16.24 -0.42
CA ALA A 122 -14.95 -16.94 0.85
C ALA A 122 -13.63 -16.69 1.60
N PRO A 123 -13.60 -16.77 2.95
CA PRO A 123 -12.39 -16.55 3.72
C PRO A 123 -11.20 -17.43 3.31
N ASP A 124 -11.46 -18.69 2.93
CA ASP A 124 -10.43 -19.62 2.46
C ASP A 124 -9.88 -19.23 1.08
N ASP A 125 -10.72 -18.71 0.18
CA ASP A 125 -10.29 -18.19 -1.12
C ASP A 125 -9.44 -16.93 -0.96
N VAL A 126 -9.81 -16.03 -0.05
CA VAL A 126 -9.00 -14.86 0.29
C VAL A 126 -7.63 -15.30 0.80
N ARG A 127 -7.58 -16.32 1.66
CA ARG A 127 -6.32 -16.87 2.17
C ARG A 127 -5.48 -17.48 1.04
N ALA A 128 -6.09 -18.28 0.16
CA ALA A 128 -5.42 -18.89 -0.98
C ALA A 128 -4.85 -17.82 -1.93
N LEU A 129 -5.64 -16.79 -2.25
CA LEU A 129 -5.23 -15.66 -3.07
C LEU A 129 -4.03 -14.93 -2.47
N GLN A 130 -4.05 -14.64 -1.17
CA GLN A 130 -2.93 -14.01 -0.47
C GLN A 130 -1.64 -14.83 -0.59
N LEU A 131 -1.71 -16.15 -0.47
CA LEU A 131 -0.56 -17.03 -0.61
C LEU A 131 -0.01 -17.03 -2.04
N LEU A 132 -0.89 -17.11 -3.04
CA LEU A 132 -0.50 -17.08 -4.46
C LEU A 132 0.16 -15.73 -4.83
N LEU A 133 -0.45 -14.60 -4.43
CA LEU A 133 0.11 -13.26 -4.69
C LEU A 133 1.48 -13.06 -4.04
N ARG A 134 1.66 -13.55 -2.81
CA ARG A 134 2.97 -13.52 -2.13
C ARG A 134 4.00 -14.41 -2.83
N GLY A 135 3.59 -15.60 -3.27
CA GLY A 135 4.42 -16.50 -4.05
C GLY A 135 4.89 -15.86 -5.35
N ILE A 136 3.96 -15.30 -6.14
CA ILE A 136 4.27 -14.58 -7.38
C ILE A 136 5.25 -13.43 -7.11
N THR A 137 4.99 -12.61 -6.10
CA THR A 137 5.86 -11.47 -5.73
C THR A 137 7.29 -11.95 -5.42
N ALA A 138 7.43 -12.99 -4.59
CA ALA A 138 8.74 -13.54 -4.22
C ALA A 138 9.49 -14.14 -5.43
N SER A 139 8.78 -14.86 -6.31
CA SER A 139 9.35 -15.41 -7.53
C SER A 139 9.83 -14.33 -8.49
N MET A 140 9.06 -13.24 -8.66
CA MET A 140 9.44 -12.14 -9.54
C MET A 140 10.63 -11.33 -8.98
N ASP A 141 10.68 -11.07 -7.67
CA ASP A 141 11.83 -10.43 -7.05
C ASP A 141 13.12 -11.25 -7.22
N HIS A 142 13.00 -12.58 -7.10
CA HIS A 142 14.13 -13.48 -7.24
C HIS A 142 14.66 -13.47 -8.67
N ALA A 143 13.77 -13.57 -9.67
CA ALA A 143 14.13 -13.51 -11.08
C ALA A 143 14.83 -12.18 -11.43
N ALA A 144 14.26 -11.04 -11.03
CA ALA A 144 14.83 -9.73 -11.31
C ALA A 144 16.24 -9.50 -10.73
N ARG A 145 16.58 -10.19 -9.62
CA ARG A 145 17.93 -10.15 -9.03
C ARG A 145 18.91 -11.11 -9.69
N ALA A 146 18.43 -12.22 -10.26
CA ALA A 146 19.28 -13.16 -10.97
C ALA A 146 19.76 -12.57 -12.32
N ASP A 147 18.97 -11.66 -12.89
CA ASP A 147 19.26 -10.98 -14.16
C ASP A 147 20.07 -9.67 -14.00
N ALA A 148 20.40 -9.24 -12.78
CA ALA A 148 21.08 -7.98 -12.44
C ALA A 148 22.56 -8.18 -12.06
#